data_AF-A0A914PMI0-F1
#
_entry.id   AF-A0A914PMI0-F1
#
_cell.length_a   1.000
_cell.length_b   1.000
_cell.length_c   1.000
_cell.angle_alpha   90.00
_cell.angle_beta   90.00
_cell.angle_gamma   90.00
#
_symmetry.space_group_name_H-M   'P 1'
#
loop_
_entity.id
_entity.type
_entity.pdbx_description
1 polymer ?
#
loop_
_entity_poly.entity_id
_entity_poly.type
_entity_poly.pdbx_seq_one_letter_code
_entity_poly.pdbx_strand_id
1 'polypeptide(L)'
;MDERQKFLEKAAQERAEREHLKLYAAIALDIQAIIRANIARKEFHQKLRSEFDLCFGTEYDVNHTTPTNLDMLKYGFLLPFLSKEPGYITRISIFCRHISSSMDSPSKNHTFAALFLSPQYFKRASRLITKFFDLIPSILAGIDFDQIIHAKAATSMVTFLVVLTSPSNWALLKANPSLLPVVTNFCNKFSSSFLTLEPMKCFHTFLLKAMKRGKSSSDIINAIVTIIFRVVQQNNTLENEKTELLVKYVYTCPGIVLALNPNAYSLLKTIKTLEALITYFNSNPKLVDSLNVVETLNVLANFINISFRENDILIENLLEWTHIINNFFARIQSSNPKHSKKQHWHPILGWISEGINLNNQDANVIVRQQLQYFWSKKMVKCLFGKVLGSIEGNQSAAVEQHEVEKLSKDLIQRLMKHLTVKEQPRYDSHLGPVSLTAVVCQMYRNALLTFTTIHVDIISGLCQDDSVLTQLWTYISNSKHGISHSLLNLFNADPTASVPHFAPIALFAEIALSLIS
;
A
#
# COMPACT_ATOMS: atom_id res chain seq x y z
N MET A 1 -81.64 13.86 -31.62
CA MET A 1 -80.68 12.94 -30.98
C MET A 1 -81.46 11.79 -30.40
N ASP A 2 -81.17 10.59 -30.90
CA ASP A 2 -81.92 9.36 -30.66
C ASP A 2 -81.74 8.88 -29.21
N GLU A 3 -82.83 8.62 -28.49
CA GLU A 3 -82.80 8.21 -27.06
C GLU A 3 -81.96 6.94 -26.85
N ARG A 4 -81.91 6.09 -27.88
CA ARG A 4 -81.11 4.87 -27.91
C ARG A 4 -79.60 5.14 -27.94
N GLN A 5 -79.14 6.17 -28.67
CA GLN A 5 -77.73 6.57 -28.68
C GLN A 5 -77.31 7.13 -27.33
N LYS A 6 -78.13 7.98 -26.72
CA LYS A 6 -77.88 8.49 -25.35
C LYS A 6 -77.83 7.38 -24.31
N PHE A 7 -78.68 6.36 -24.43
CA PHE A 7 -78.66 5.20 -23.54
C PHE A 7 -77.38 4.37 -23.69
N LEU A 8 -76.93 4.14 -24.93
CA LEU A 8 -75.70 3.39 -25.21
C LEU A 8 -74.44 4.14 -24.75
N GLU A 9 -74.38 5.47 -24.94
CA GLU A 9 -73.29 6.31 -24.45
C GLU A 9 -73.24 6.33 -22.92
N LYS A 10 -74.40 6.46 -22.26
CA LYS A 10 -74.48 6.40 -20.79
C LYS A 10 -74.03 5.04 -20.25
N ALA A 11 -74.46 3.95 -20.88
CA ALA A 11 -74.02 2.60 -20.49
C ALA A 11 -72.51 2.37 -20.74
N ALA A 12 -71.93 2.97 -21.78
CA ALA A 12 -70.50 2.93 -22.04
C ALA A 12 -69.70 3.75 -21.01
N GLN A 13 -70.18 4.95 -20.65
CA GLN A 13 -69.60 5.77 -19.58
C GLN A 13 -69.65 5.06 -18.23
N GLU A 14 -70.79 4.46 -17.86
CA GLU A 14 -70.91 3.69 -16.62
C GLU A 14 -69.98 2.45 -16.57
N ARG A 15 -69.67 1.84 -17.73
CA ARG A 15 -68.68 0.75 -17.81
C ARG A 15 -67.26 1.29 -17.63
N ALA A 16 -66.92 2.39 -18.31
CA ALA A 16 -65.61 3.03 -18.17
C ALA A 16 -65.38 3.52 -16.72
N GLU A 17 -66.39 4.10 -16.08
CA GLU A 17 -66.34 4.49 -14.66
C GLU A 17 -66.12 3.28 -13.74
N ARG A 18 -66.80 2.16 -14.00
CA ARG A 18 -66.58 0.91 -13.25
C ARG A 18 -65.17 0.35 -13.44
N GLU A 19 -64.60 0.44 -14.64
CA GLU A 19 -63.21 0.05 -14.91
C GLU A 19 -62.21 0.97 -14.22
N HIS A 20 -62.43 2.29 -14.27
CA HIS A 20 -61.63 3.27 -13.54
C HIS A 20 -61.67 3.04 -12.03
N LEU A 21 -62.85 2.76 -11.45
CA LEU A 21 -62.98 2.45 -10.02
C LEU A 21 -62.24 1.16 -9.62
N LYS A 22 -62.25 0.13 -10.48
CA LYS A 22 -61.45 -1.09 -10.25
C LYS A 22 -59.95 -0.81 -10.28
N LEU A 23 -59.49 0.01 -11.22
CA LEU A 23 -58.08 0.44 -11.29
C LEU A 23 -57.69 1.26 -10.04
N TYR A 24 -58.52 2.20 -9.62
CA TYR A 24 -58.27 2.97 -8.40
C TYR A 24 -58.24 2.09 -7.14
N ALA A 25 -59.15 1.10 -7.06
CA ALA A 25 -59.14 0.14 -5.95
C ALA A 25 -57.88 -0.73 -5.94
N ALA A 26 -57.43 -1.22 -7.10
CA ALA A 26 -56.19 -1.99 -7.22
C ALA A 26 -54.97 -1.16 -6.81
N ILE A 27 -54.83 0.07 -7.33
CA ILE A 27 -53.75 0.99 -6.95
C ILE A 27 -53.79 1.31 -5.45
N ALA A 28 -54.97 1.52 -4.87
CA ALA A 28 -55.12 1.76 -3.44
C ALA A 28 -54.67 0.55 -2.60
N LEU A 29 -54.97 -0.67 -3.03
CA LEU A 29 -54.50 -1.89 -2.37
C LEU A 29 -52.97 -2.03 -2.44
N ASP A 30 -52.37 -1.73 -3.59
CA ASP A 30 -50.91 -1.76 -3.76
C ASP A 30 -50.23 -0.72 -2.88
N ILE A 31 -50.75 0.51 -2.84
CA ILE A 31 -50.25 1.57 -1.95
C ILE A 31 -50.39 1.14 -0.48
N GLN A 32 -51.54 0.60 -0.08
CA GLN A 32 -51.75 0.11 1.28
C GLN A 32 -50.79 -1.02 1.65
N ALA A 33 -50.52 -1.96 0.73
CA ALA A 33 -49.56 -3.04 0.93
C ALA A 33 -48.14 -2.49 1.12
N ILE A 34 -47.72 -1.53 0.30
CA ILE A 34 -46.41 -0.87 0.42
C ILE A 34 -46.28 -0.12 1.76
N ILE A 35 -47.31 0.62 2.17
CA ILE A 35 -47.33 1.36 3.43
C ILE A 35 -47.27 0.39 4.62
N ARG A 36 -48.10 -0.65 4.64
CA ARG A 36 -48.09 -1.67 5.71
C ARG A 36 -46.75 -2.38 5.79
N ALA A 37 -46.16 -2.74 4.65
CA ALA A 37 -44.84 -3.35 4.61
C ALA A 37 -43.75 -2.41 5.14
N ASN A 38 -43.82 -1.11 4.83
CA ASN A 38 -42.88 -0.12 5.35
C ASN A 38 -43.02 0.06 6.88
N ILE A 39 -44.24 0.14 7.40
CA ILE A 39 -44.50 0.23 8.85
C ILE A 39 -43.97 -1.02 9.56
N ALA A 40 -44.31 -2.21 9.07
CA ALA A 40 -43.84 -3.47 9.65
C ALA A 40 -42.30 -3.58 9.66
N ARG A 41 -41.62 -3.14 8.59
CA ARG A 41 -40.15 -3.09 8.54
C ARG A 41 -39.58 -2.11 9.56
N LYS A 42 -40.20 -0.93 9.72
CA LYS A 42 -39.78 0.07 10.72
C LYS A 42 -39.94 -0.45 12.15
N GLU A 43 -41.07 -1.07 12.46
CA GLU A 43 -41.33 -1.69 13.77
C GLU A 43 -40.34 -2.82 14.04
N PHE A 44 -40.09 -3.68 13.05
CA PHE A 44 -39.10 -4.74 13.14
C PHE A 44 -37.69 -4.19 13.39
N HIS A 45 -37.25 -3.17 12.64
CA HIS A 45 -35.96 -2.52 12.86
C HIS A 45 -35.87 -1.83 14.22
N GLN A 46 -36.95 -1.24 14.71
CA GLN A 46 -37.00 -0.63 16.05
C GLN A 46 -36.87 -1.69 17.14
N LYS A 47 -37.65 -2.76 17.06
CA LYS A 47 -37.59 -3.88 18.00
C LYS A 47 -36.21 -4.53 18.01
N LEU A 48 -35.64 -4.76 16.82
CA LEU A 48 -34.30 -5.32 16.68
C LEU A 48 -33.24 -4.41 17.31
N ARG A 49 -33.33 -3.08 17.12
CA ARG A 49 -32.42 -2.12 17.77
C ARG A 49 -32.53 -2.18 19.28
N SER A 50 -33.74 -2.15 19.84
CA SER A 50 -33.90 -2.22 21.29
C SER A 50 -33.38 -3.55 21.85
N GLU A 51 -33.65 -4.68 21.20
CA GLU A 51 -33.13 -5.98 21.63
C GLU A 51 -31.60 -6.05 21.54
N PHE A 52 -31.02 -5.49 20.48
CA PHE A 52 -29.57 -5.43 20.32
C PHE A 52 -28.92 -4.53 21.37
N ASP A 53 -29.43 -3.30 21.53
CA ASP A 53 -28.88 -2.31 22.46
C ASP A 53 -29.05 -2.80 23.92
N LEU A 54 -30.10 -3.57 24.23
CA LEU A 54 -30.26 -4.27 25.52
C LEU A 54 -29.25 -5.41 25.73
N CYS A 55 -28.95 -6.17 24.67
CA CYS A 55 -28.09 -7.36 24.76
C CYS A 55 -26.59 -7.03 24.77
N PHE A 56 -26.18 -6.01 24.01
CA PHE A 56 -24.77 -5.62 23.87
C PHE A 56 -24.43 -4.32 24.60
N GLY A 57 -25.43 -3.62 25.15
CA GLY A 57 -25.27 -2.34 25.83
C GLY A 57 -24.98 -1.17 24.89
N THR A 58 -24.85 0.01 25.49
CA THR A 58 -24.37 1.22 24.81
C THR A 58 -22.88 1.46 25.08
N GLU A 59 -22.24 2.41 24.39
CA GLU A 59 -20.78 2.65 24.51
C GLU A 59 -20.28 2.93 25.94
N TYR A 60 -21.18 3.26 26.88
CA TYR A 60 -20.87 3.75 28.23
C TYR A 60 -21.23 2.80 29.37
N ASP A 61 -21.83 1.63 29.10
CA ASP A 61 -22.37 0.79 30.16
C ASP A 61 -21.36 -0.26 30.65
N VAL A 62 -20.96 -0.14 31.92
CA VAL A 62 -19.95 -0.98 32.60
C VAL A 62 -20.54 -2.28 33.19
N ASN A 63 -21.87 -2.37 33.31
CA ASN A 63 -22.54 -3.40 34.13
C ASN A 63 -23.46 -4.38 33.36
N HIS A 64 -23.27 -4.56 32.05
CA HIS A 64 -24.11 -5.50 31.30
C HIS A 64 -23.69 -6.96 31.48
N THR A 65 -24.69 -7.85 31.46
CA THR A 65 -24.47 -9.29 31.34
C THR A 65 -23.76 -9.57 30.03
N THR A 66 -22.69 -10.36 30.07
CA THR A 66 -21.94 -10.72 28.87
C THR A 66 -22.86 -11.52 27.93
N PRO A 67 -23.02 -11.11 26.66
CA PRO A 67 -23.91 -11.81 25.74
C PRO A 67 -23.43 -13.26 25.56
N THR A 68 -24.37 -14.19 25.40
CA THR A 68 -24.01 -15.58 25.10
C THR A 68 -23.50 -15.69 23.67
N ASN A 69 -22.71 -16.73 23.38
CA ASN A 69 -22.21 -16.95 22.02
C ASN A 69 -23.35 -17.19 21.01
N LEU A 70 -24.48 -17.77 21.43
CA LEU A 70 -25.67 -17.94 20.60
C LEU A 70 -26.38 -16.61 20.31
N ASP A 71 -26.41 -15.69 21.27
CA ASP A 71 -26.94 -14.34 21.05
C ASP A 71 -26.07 -13.56 20.07
N MET A 72 -24.74 -13.65 20.20
CA MET A 72 -23.78 -13.10 19.23
C MET A 72 -24.05 -13.64 17.82
N LEU A 73 -24.31 -14.95 17.69
CA LEU A 73 -24.62 -15.56 16.41
C LEU A 73 -25.98 -15.08 15.85
N LYS A 74 -27.02 -15.01 16.69
CA LYS A 74 -28.36 -14.56 16.30
C LYS A 74 -28.34 -13.12 15.81
N TYR A 75 -27.87 -12.20 16.64
CA TYR A 75 -27.90 -10.78 16.35
C TYR A 75 -26.87 -10.37 15.30
N GLY A 76 -25.74 -11.07 15.19
CA GLY A 76 -24.78 -10.86 14.11
C GLY A 76 -25.39 -11.04 12.71
N PHE A 77 -26.29 -12.02 12.52
CA PHE A 77 -27.00 -12.19 11.24
C PHE A 77 -28.06 -11.12 10.99
N LEU A 78 -28.57 -10.49 12.04
CA LEU A 78 -29.61 -9.46 11.96
C LEU A 78 -29.02 -8.06 11.79
N LEU A 79 -27.75 -7.86 12.18
CA LEU A 79 -27.07 -6.58 12.11
C LEU A 79 -27.04 -5.95 10.69
N PRO A 80 -26.75 -6.71 9.60
CA PRO A 80 -26.73 -6.13 8.25
C PRO A 80 -28.06 -5.52 7.80
N PHE A 81 -29.19 -5.93 8.38
CA PHE A 81 -30.50 -5.32 8.09
C PHE A 81 -30.61 -3.88 8.60
N LEU A 82 -29.73 -3.47 9.52
CA LEU A 82 -29.64 -2.10 10.05
C LEU A 82 -28.69 -1.19 9.25
N SER A 83 -28.14 -1.66 8.12
CA SER A 83 -27.09 -0.97 7.34
C SER A 83 -27.44 0.41 6.78
N LYS A 84 -28.72 0.80 6.82
CA LYS A 84 -29.23 2.08 6.31
C LYS A 84 -29.64 3.07 7.40
N GLU A 85 -29.47 2.68 8.67
CA GLU A 85 -29.99 3.44 9.81
C GLU A 85 -28.86 4.21 10.54
N PRO A 86 -29.16 5.35 11.19
CA PRO A 86 -28.19 6.11 11.95
C PRO A 86 -27.63 5.29 13.13
N GLY A 87 -26.32 5.43 13.38
CA GLY A 87 -25.60 4.68 14.42
C GLY A 87 -25.24 3.23 14.04
N TYR A 88 -25.41 2.84 12.77
CA TYR A 88 -25.02 1.52 12.28
C TYR A 88 -23.53 1.20 12.54
N ILE A 89 -22.65 2.16 12.26
CA ILE A 89 -21.19 2.03 12.47
C ILE A 89 -20.88 1.76 13.95
N THR A 90 -21.55 2.47 14.86
CA THR A 90 -21.41 2.28 16.31
C THR A 90 -21.85 0.89 16.74
N ARG A 91 -22.97 0.38 16.21
CA ARG A 91 -23.45 -0.98 16.55
C ARG A 91 -22.53 -2.08 16.01
N ILE A 92 -21.97 -1.92 14.80
CA ILE A 92 -20.93 -2.83 14.30
C ILE A 92 -19.70 -2.78 15.20
N SER A 93 -19.24 -1.59 15.57
CA SER A 93 -18.11 -1.42 16.47
C SER A 93 -18.32 -2.17 17.80
N ILE A 94 -19.47 -1.98 18.42
CA ILE A 94 -19.86 -2.67 19.66
C ILE A 94 -19.88 -4.19 19.47
N PHE A 95 -20.48 -4.67 18.38
CA PHE A 95 -20.51 -6.09 18.06
C PHE A 95 -19.11 -6.69 17.86
N CYS A 96 -18.26 -6.02 17.08
CA CYS A 96 -16.87 -6.41 16.85
C CYS A 96 -16.07 -6.43 18.16
N ARG A 97 -16.27 -5.44 19.04
CA ARG A 97 -15.63 -5.36 20.36
C ARG A 97 -16.03 -6.54 21.24
N HIS A 98 -17.32 -6.89 21.30
CA HIS A 98 -17.82 -8.01 22.07
C HIS A 98 -17.33 -9.36 21.56
N ILE A 99 -17.32 -9.60 20.24
CA ILE A 99 -16.72 -10.83 19.71
C ILE A 99 -15.24 -10.89 20.09
N SER A 100 -14.49 -9.80 19.89
CA SER A 100 -13.06 -9.76 20.20
C SER A 100 -12.78 -10.10 21.67
N SER A 101 -13.49 -9.45 22.60
CA SER A 101 -13.36 -9.70 24.05
C SER A 101 -13.83 -11.11 24.44
N SER A 102 -14.82 -11.67 23.75
CA SER A 102 -15.28 -13.03 24.01
C SER A 102 -14.23 -14.11 23.73
N MET A 103 -13.27 -13.83 22.84
CA MET A 103 -12.21 -14.77 22.47
C MET A 103 -11.17 -14.97 23.58
N ASP A 104 -11.10 -14.04 24.53
CA ASP A 104 -10.23 -14.11 25.71
C ASP A 104 -10.89 -14.91 26.86
N SER A 105 -12.20 -15.17 26.79
CA SER A 105 -12.89 -15.98 27.80
C SER A 105 -12.64 -17.48 27.57
N PRO A 106 -12.28 -18.25 28.62
CA PRO A 106 -12.20 -19.71 28.53
C PRO A 106 -13.58 -20.40 28.55
N SER A 107 -14.66 -19.67 28.82
CA SER A 107 -15.99 -20.27 29.02
C SER A 107 -16.68 -20.62 27.70
N LYS A 108 -17.12 -21.88 27.56
CA LYS A 108 -17.76 -22.40 26.33
C LYS A 108 -19.06 -21.69 25.94
N ASN A 109 -19.77 -21.10 26.90
CA ASN A 109 -21.08 -20.45 26.66
C ASN A 109 -20.95 -18.98 26.22
N HIS A 110 -19.85 -18.32 26.57
CA HIS A 110 -19.68 -16.89 26.27
C HIS A 110 -18.61 -16.64 25.20
N THR A 111 -17.69 -17.58 24.98
CA THR A 111 -16.70 -17.43 23.91
C THR A 111 -17.28 -17.76 22.54
N PHE A 112 -17.10 -16.84 21.59
CA PHE A 112 -17.47 -17.07 20.19
C PHE A 112 -16.66 -18.22 19.56
N ALA A 113 -15.43 -18.47 20.06
CA ALA A 113 -14.57 -19.57 19.61
C ALA A 113 -15.23 -20.95 19.73
N ALA A 114 -16.09 -21.15 20.74
CA ALA A 114 -16.76 -22.43 20.96
C ALA A 114 -17.72 -22.80 19.82
N LEU A 115 -18.27 -21.81 19.09
CA LEU A 115 -19.14 -22.06 17.94
C LEU A 115 -18.38 -22.69 16.77
N PHE A 116 -17.08 -22.41 16.64
CA PHE A 116 -16.25 -23.04 15.61
C PHE A 116 -15.93 -24.50 15.92
N LEU A 117 -16.00 -24.91 17.19
CA LEU A 117 -15.76 -26.28 17.61
C LEU A 117 -17.04 -27.13 17.62
N SER A 118 -18.22 -26.50 17.54
CA SER A 118 -19.48 -27.22 17.51
C SER A 118 -19.89 -27.57 16.07
N PRO A 119 -20.14 -28.85 15.75
CA PRO A 119 -20.54 -29.26 14.40
C PRO A 119 -21.89 -28.66 13.96
N GLN A 120 -22.76 -28.34 14.92
CA GLN A 120 -24.08 -27.75 14.64
C GLN A 120 -23.99 -26.29 14.21
N TYR A 121 -23.07 -25.53 14.81
CA TYR A 121 -23.00 -24.07 14.64
C TYR A 121 -21.85 -23.62 13.74
N PHE A 122 -20.85 -24.46 13.48
CA PHE A 122 -19.65 -24.14 12.70
C PHE A 122 -19.98 -23.47 11.34
N LYS A 123 -20.86 -24.08 10.54
CA LYS A 123 -21.22 -23.55 9.21
C LYS A 123 -21.90 -22.18 9.31
N ARG A 124 -22.75 -21.99 10.32
CA ARG A 124 -23.48 -20.74 10.54
C ARG A 124 -22.55 -19.65 11.07
N ALA A 125 -21.66 -19.96 12.01
CA ALA A 125 -20.65 -19.03 12.53
C ALA A 125 -19.65 -18.61 11.45
N SER A 126 -19.16 -19.57 10.65
CA SER A 126 -18.24 -19.28 9.54
C SER A 126 -18.88 -18.34 8.52
N ARG A 127 -20.13 -18.60 8.11
CA ARG A 127 -20.86 -17.72 7.19
C ARG A 127 -21.05 -16.31 7.76
N LEU A 128 -21.25 -16.18 9.07
CA LEU A 128 -21.35 -14.89 9.72
C LEU A 128 -20.02 -14.13 9.60
N ILE A 129 -18.92 -14.76 9.98
CA ILE A 129 -17.61 -14.13 9.94
C ILE A 129 -17.21 -13.76 8.51
N THR A 130 -17.42 -14.62 7.51
CA THR A 130 -17.16 -14.28 6.11
C THR A 130 -17.90 -13.02 5.68
N LYS A 131 -19.19 -12.89 6.03
CA LYS A 131 -19.96 -11.66 5.72
C LYS A 131 -19.36 -10.41 6.36
N PHE A 132 -18.84 -10.51 7.58
CA PHE A 132 -18.19 -9.38 8.24
C PHE A 132 -16.83 -9.07 7.61
N PHE A 133 -16.06 -10.07 7.19
CA PHE A 133 -14.83 -9.88 6.44
C PHE A 133 -15.08 -9.18 5.10
N ASP A 134 -16.17 -9.50 4.40
CA ASP A 134 -16.52 -8.81 3.15
C ASP A 134 -17.03 -7.38 3.40
N LEU A 135 -17.74 -7.15 4.51
CA LEU A 135 -18.36 -5.87 4.83
C LEU A 135 -17.39 -4.84 5.41
N ILE A 136 -16.53 -5.24 6.35
CA ILE A 136 -15.68 -4.34 7.12
C ILE A 136 -14.79 -3.44 6.24
N PRO A 137 -14.10 -3.93 5.18
CA PRO A 137 -13.29 -3.08 4.32
C PRO A 137 -14.09 -1.88 3.76
N SER A 138 -15.31 -2.13 3.27
CA SER A 138 -16.17 -1.06 2.73
C SER A 138 -16.55 -0.02 3.78
N ILE A 139 -16.78 -0.45 5.02
CA ILE A 139 -17.09 0.46 6.13
C ILE A 139 -15.85 1.26 6.52
N LEU A 140 -14.69 0.62 6.64
CA LEU A 140 -13.41 1.27 6.93
C LEU A 140 -13.11 2.36 5.90
N ALA A 141 -13.33 2.11 4.60
CA ALA A 141 -13.15 3.12 3.57
C ALA A 141 -14.01 4.39 3.78
N GLY A 142 -15.22 4.22 4.33
CA GLY A 142 -16.15 5.30 4.67
C GLY A 142 -15.86 6.02 5.99
N ILE A 143 -14.90 5.55 6.80
CA ILE A 143 -14.57 6.17 8.08
C ILE A 143 -13.98 7.57 7.85
N ASP A 144 -14.48 8.50 8.65
CA ASP A 144 -13.90 9.82 8.81
C ASP A 144 -13.19 9.87 10.15
N PHE A 145 -11.86 9.96 10.11
CA PHE A 145 -11.07 10.00 11.33
C PHE A 145 -11.29 11.28 12.12
N ASP A 146 -11.89 12.32 11.54
CA ASP A 146 -12.18 13.57 12.27
C ASP A 146 -13.21 13.41 13.39
N GLN A 147 -14.03 12.37 13.29
CA GLN A 147 -14.99 12.02 14.32
C GLN A 147 -14.43 10.95 15.27
N ILE A 148 -14.41 11.25 16.57
CA ILE A 148 -13.88 10.34 17.61
C ILE A 148 -14.61 8.98 17.61
N ILE A 149 -15.92 8.99 17.37
CA ILE A 149 -16.75 7.78 17.29
C ILE A 149 -16.28 6.87 16.15
N HIS A 150 -16.00 7.46 14.99
CA HIS A 150 -15.49 6.75 13.82
C HIS A 150 -14.08 6.19 14.05
N ALA A 151 -13.20 6.94 14.72
CA ALA A 151 -11.87 6.44 15.08
C ALA A 151 -11.95 5.24 16.05
N LYS A 152 -12.78 5.30 17.09
CA LYS A 152 -13.02 4.16 18.01
C LYS A 152 -13.65 2.95 17.29
N ALA A 153 -14.55 3.21 16.35
CA ALA A 153 -15.15 2.18 15.53
C ALA A 153 -14.12 1.48 14.64
N ALA A 154 -13.21 2.24 14.00
CA ALA A 154 -12.10 1.70 13.25
C ALA A 154 -11.26 0.76 14.12
N THR A 155 -10.82 1.22 15.29
CA THR A 155 -10.05 0.39 16.24
C THR A 155 -10.77 -0.90 16.59
N SER A 156 -12.06 -0.86 16.92
CA SER A 156 -12.82 -2.06 17.31
C SER A 156 -12.96 -3.06 16.16
N MET A 157 -13.20 -2.58 14.93
CA MET A 157 -13.30 -3.42 13.74
C MET A 157 -11.95 -4.02 13.36
N VAL A 158 -10.86 -3.24 13.42
CA VAL A 158 -9.52 -3.72 13.13
C VAL A 158 -9.06 -4.74 14.16
N THR A 159 -9.30 -4.51 15.45
CA THR A 159 -9.01 -5.50 16.52
C THR A 159 -9.75 -6.81 16.27
N PHE A 160 -11.03 -6.75 15.87
CA PHE A 160 -11.79 -7.93 15.49
C PHE A 160 -11.14 -8.72 14.34
N LEU A 161 -10.68 -8.04 13.29
CA LEU A 161 -9.95 -8.68 12.20
C LEU A 161 -8.63 -9.29 12.66
N VAL A 162 -7.88 -8.61 13.52
CA VAL A 162 -6.61 -9.12 14.07
C VAL A 162 -6.82 -10.38 14.90
N VAL A 163 -7.82 -10.37 15.79
CA VAL A 163 -8.14 -11.52 16.66
C VAL A 163 -8.55 -12.72 15.81
N LEU A 164 -9.38 -12.53 14.78
CA LEU A 164 -9.84 -13.63 13.93
C LEU A 164 -8.80 -14.15 12.95
N THR A 165 -7.81 -13.33 12.57
CA THR A 165 -6.67 -13.76 11.75
C THR A 165 -5.50 -14.33 12.56
N SER A 166 -5.56 -14.30 13.89
CA SER A 166 -4.51 -14.77 14.80
C SER A 166 -5.06 -15.72 15.88
N PRO A 167 -5.51 -16.93 15.50
CA PRO A 167 -6.15 -17.86 16.43
C PRO A 167 -5.24 -18.38 17.56
N SER A 168 -3.92 -18.21 17.43
CA SER A 168 -2.93 -18.58 18.46
C SER A 168 -3.22 -17.95 19.83
N ASN A 169 -3.91 -16.81 19.85
CA ASN A 169 -4.14 -16.06 21.08
C ASN A 169 -5.47 -16.42 21.77
N TRP A 170 -6.34 -17.20 21.13
CA TRP A 170 -7.67 -17.52 21.69
C TRP A 170 -7.52 -18.37 22.94
N ALA A 171 -8.15 -17.96 24.05
CA ALA A 171 -8.01 -18.63 25.34
C ALA A 171 -8.40 -20.13 25.28
N LEU A 172 -9.44 -20.46 24.50
CA LEU A 172 -9.92 -21.82 24.35
C LEU A 172 -8.97 -22.73 23.53
N LEU A 173 -8.23 -22.15 22.58
CA LEU A 173 -7.25 -22.89 21.78
C LEU A 173 -5.91 -23.08 22.49
N LYS A 174 -5.53 -22.16 23.40
CA LYS A 174 -4.41 -22.38 24.32
C LYS A 174 -4.61 -23.64 25.17
N ALA A 175 -5.85 -23.93 25.54
CA ALA A 175 -6.20 -25.16 26.26
C ALA A 175 -6.25 -26.41 25.36
N ASN A 176 -6.37 -26.26 24.03
CA ASN A 176 -6.51 -27.37 23.08
C ASN A 176 -5.64 -27.13 21.82
N PRO A 177 -4.30 -27.24 21.93
CA PRO A 177 -3.38 -26.87 20.86
C PRO A 177 -3.51 -27.74 19.61
N SER A 178 -4.05 -28.97 19.73
CA SER A 178 -4.29 -29.88 18.60
C SER A 178 -5.28 -29.33 17.56
N LEU A 179 -6.18 -28.42 17.97
CA LEU A 179 -7.17 -27.81 17.10
C LEU A 179 -6.67 -26.56 16.38
N LEU A 180 -5.55 -25.98 16.84
CA LEU A 180 -4.96 -24.77 16.27
C LEU A 180 -4.71 -24.85 14.75
N PRO A 181 -4.16 -25.92 14.14
CA PRO A 181 -3.94 -25.97 12.70
C PRO A 181 -5.24 -25.98 11.90
N VAL A 182 -6.26 -26.72 12.37
CA VAL A 182 -7.59 -26.77 11.74
C VAL A 182 -8.24 -25.39 11.79
N VAL A 183 -8.11 -24.71 12.93
CA VAL A 183 -8.68 -23.38 13.14
C VAL A 183 -7.98 -22.32 12.30
N THR A 184 -6.65 -22.37 12.27
CA THR A 184 -5.85 -21.49 11.42
C THR A 184 -6.23 -21.63 9.96
N ASN A 185 -6.42 -22.85 9.45
CA ASN A 185 -6.80 -23.06 8.06
C ASN A 185 -8.13 -22.39 7.69
N PHE A 186 -9.16 -22.45 8.55
CA PHE A 186 -10.41 -21.75 8.24
C PHE A 186 -10.30 -20.22 8.42
N CYS A 187 -9.54 -19.74 9.41
CA CYS A 187 -9.28 -18.31 9.57
C CYS A 187 -8.61 -17.72 8.33
N ASN A 188 -7.66 -18.46 7.75
CA ASN A 188 -6.98 -18.11 6.50
C ASN A 188 -7.98 -17.98 5.33
N LYS A 189 -8.99 -18.87 5.27
CA LYS A 189 -10.05 -18.80 4.26
C LYS A 189 -10.95 -17.57 4.41
N PHE A 190 -11.10 -17.01 5.61
CA PHE A 190 -11.85 -15.77 5.79
C PHE A 190 -11.07 -14.57 5.28
N SER A 191 -9.76 -14.53 5.55
CA SER A 191 -8.90 -13.40 5.17
C SER A 191 -8.44 -13.43 3.72
N SER A 192 -8.58 -14.55 3.01
CA SER A 192 -8.14 -14.68 1.61
C SER A 192 -8.83 -13.69 0.67
N SER A 193 -10.07 -13.27 0.98
CA SER A 193 -10.80 -12.28 0.17
C SER A 193 -10.15 -10.89 0.20
N PHE A 194 -9.30 -10.59 1.19
CA PHE A 194 -8.64 -9.28 1.31
C PHE A 194 -7.65 -8.99 0.18
N LEU A 195 -7.07 -10.00 -0.47
CA LEU A 195 -6.17 -9.83 -1.62
C LEU A 195 -6.94 -9.81 -2.94
N THR A 196 -8.09 -9.15 -2.98
CA THR A 196 -8.87 -8.90 -4.21
C THR A 196 -9.00 -7.39 -4.45
N LEU A 197 -9.34 -7.00 -5.67
CA LEU A 197 -9.32 -5.60 -6.10
C LEU A 197 -10.15 -4.66 -5.20
N GLU A 198 -11.39 -5.05 -4.87
CA GLU A 198 -12.32 -4.17 -4.16
C GLU A 198 -11.94 -3.94 -2.68
N PRO A 199 -11.66 -4.98 -1.87
CA PRO A 199 -11.13 -4.80 -0.52
C PRO A 199 -9.82 -4.00 -0.49
N MET A 200 -8.91 -4.22 -1.44
CA MET A 200 -7.64 -3.47 -1.50
C MET A 200 -7.86 -1.97 -1.77
N LYS A 201 -8.77 -1.60 -2.67
CA LYS A 201 -9.18 -0.18 -2.86
C LYS A 201 -9.76 0.42 -1.58
N CYS A 202 -10.57 -0.35 -0.86
CA CYS A 202 -11.16 0.09 0.40
C CYS A 202 -10.07 0.33 1.46
N PHE A 203 -9.14 -0.61 1.61
CA PHE A 203 -8.00 -0.47 2.52
C PHE A 203 -7.10 0.71 2.12
N HIS A 204 -6.83 0.89 0.84
CA HIS A 204 -6.07 2.03 0.35
C HIS A 204 -6.69 3.38 0.77
N THR A 205 -7.99 3.53 0.53
CA THR A 205 -8.73 4.75 0.93
C THR A 205 -8.67 4.98 2.44
N PHE A 206 -8.81 3.91 3.22
CA PHE A 206 -8.71 3.96 4.67
C PHE A 206 -7.31 4.33 5.15
N LEU A 207 -6.26 3.70 4.60
CA LEU A 207 -4.86 3.95 4.95
C LEU A 207 -4.44 5.39 4.64
N LEU A 208 -4.84 5.91 3.47
CA LEU A 208 -4.58 7.31 3.10
C LEU A 208 -5.22 8.30 4.10
N LYS A 209 -6.44 8.01 4.57
CA LYS A 209 -7.10 8.85 5.59
C LYS A 209 -6.44 8.71 6.96
N ALA A 210 -6.06 7.50 7.35
CA ALA A 210 -5.41 7.23 8.63
C ALA A 210 -4.05 7.96 8.73
N MET A 211 -3.22 7.87 7.69
CA MET A 211 -1.90 8.49 7.65
C MET A 211 -1.91 10.02 7.82
N LYS A 212 -3.01 10.70 7.47
CA LYS A 212 -3.17 12.15 7.67
C LYS A 212 -3.14 12.58 9.13
N ARG A 213 -3.55 11.72 10.07
CA ARG A 213 -3.58 12.06 11.51
C ARG A 213 -2.29 11.71 12.27
N GLY A 214 -1.27 11.18 11.59
CA GLY A 214 0.01 10.84 12.22
C GLY A 214 -0.11 9.79 13.35
N LYS A 215 0.59 10.04 14.47
CA LYS A 215 0.90 9.05 15.53
C LYS A 215 -0.31 8.30 16.11
N SER A 216 -1.47 8.95 16.28
CA SER A 216 -2.65 8.32 16.91
C SER A 216 -3.28 7.18 16.09
N SER A 217 -2.91 7.05 14.82
CA SER A 217 -3.41 6.01 13.91
C SER A 217 -2.40 4.88 13.65
N SER A 218 -1.18 4.99 14.19
CA SER A 218 -0.06 4.10 13.88
C SER A 218 -0.35 2.63 14.18
N ASP A 219 -1.07 2.33 15.27
CA ASP A 219 -1.40 0.96 15.66
C ASP A 219 -2.44 0.33 14.71
N ILE A 220 -3.43 1.11 14.29
CA ILE A 220 -4.48 0.68 13.38
C ILE A 220 -3.88 0.38 11.99
N ILE A 221 -2.98 1.26 11.54
CA ILE A 221 -2.26 1.11 10.27
C ILE A 221 -1.39 -0.14 10.31
N ASN A 222 -0.60 -0.32 11.38
CA ASN A 222 0.18 -1.54 11.59
C ASN A 222 -0.68 -2.80 11.54
N ALA A 223 -1.82 -2.79 12.23
CA ALA A 223 -2.71 -3.93 12.30
C ALA A 223 -3.26 -4.33 10.91
N ILE A 224 -3.76 -3.36 10.13
CA ILE A 224 -4.26 -3.63 8.77
C ILE A 224 -3.14 -4.13 7.86
N VAL A 225 -1.97 -3.48 7.86
CA VAL A 225 -0.86 -3.91 7.01
C VAL A 225 -0.35 -5.30 7.43
N THR A 226 -0.30 -5.58 8.74
CA THR A 226 0.04 -6.92 9.26
C THR A 226 -0.96 -7.97 8.78
N ILE A 227 -2.26 -7.67 8.80
CA ILE A 227 -3.28 -8.58 8.27
C ILE A 227 -3.02 -8.86 6.79
N ILE A 228 -2.85 -7.82 5.97
CA ILE A 228 -2.59 -7.97 4.52
C ILE A 228 -1.36 -8.86 4.29
N PHE A 229 -0.24 -8.61 4.98
CA PHE A 229 0.97 -9.41 4.82
C PHE A 229 0.84 -10.84 5.32
N ARG A 230 0.06 -11.10 6.38
CA ARG A 230 -0.25 -12.49 6.78
C ARG A 230 -1.00 -13.24 5.69
N VAL A 231 -1.96 -12.61 5.01
CA VAL A 231 -2.68 -13.24 3.89
C VAL A 231 -1.73 -13.54 2.73
N VAL A 232 -0.77 -12.65 2.46
CA VAL A 232 0.27 -12.89 1.45
C VAL A 232 1.14 -14.08 1.85
N GLN A 233 1.62 -14.12 3.10
CA GLN A 233 2.45 -15.20 3.63
C GLN A 233 1.78 -16.58 3.53
N GLN A 234 0.47 -16.66 3.78
CA GLN A 234 -0.29 -17.91 3.70
C GLN A 234 -0.28 -18.55 2.30
N ASN A 235 -0.15 -17.73 1.25
CA ASN A 235 -0.12 -18.21 -0.13
C ASN A 235 1.29 -18.64 -0.57
N ASN A 236 2.28 -18.61 0.34
CA ASN A 236 3.70 -18.99 0.18
C ASN A 236 4.48 -18.29 -0.94
N THR A 237 3.85 -17.60 -1.88
CA THR A 237 4.49 -16.88 -2.99
C THR A 237 3.77 -15.56 -3.32
N LEU A 238 4.54 -14.51 -3.56
CA LEU A 238 4.03 -13.31 -4.23
C LEU A 238 3.97 -13.58 -5.73
N GLU A 239 2.78 -13.91 -6.21
CA GLU A 239 2.46 -13.88 -7.64
C GLU A 239 2.43 -12.43 -8.14
N ASN A 240 2.74 -12.22 -9.42
CA ASN A 240 2.76 -10.89 -10.04
C ASN A 240 1.48 -10.07 -9.79
N GLU A 241 0.30 -10.71 -9.86
CA GLU A 241 -0.99 -10.04 -9.62
C GLU A 241 -1.12 -9.51 -8.18
N LYS A 242 -0.69 -10.29 -7.19
CA LYS A 242 -0.73 -9.88 -5.77
C LYS A 242 0.30 -8.78 -5.52
N THR A 243 1.49 -8.87 -6.12
CA THR A 243 2.51 -7.82 -6.07
C THR A 243 1.98 -6.52 -6.68
N GLU A 244 1.27 -6.58 -7.81
CA GLU A 244 0.64 -5.42 -8.43
C GLU A 244 -0.35 -4.73 -7.49
N LEU A 245 -1.23 -5.51 -6.84
CA LEU A 245 -2.20 -4.99 -5.87
C LEU A 245 -1.51 -4.32 -4.68
N LEU A 246 -0.43 -4.93 -4.15
CA LEU A 246 0.34 -4.33 -3.06
C LEU A 246 1.01 -3.02 -3.48
N VAL A 247 1.61 -2.98 -4.68
CA VAL A 247 2.24 -1.77 -5.21
C VAL A 247 1.19 -0.66 -5.36
N LYS A 248 0.07 -0.92 -6.03
CA LYS A 248 -0.96 0.08 -6.32
C LYS A 248 -1.70 0.58 -5.09
N TYR A 249 -1.97 -0.28 -4.11
CA TYR A 249 -2.89 0.05 -3.00
C TYR A 249 -2.22 0.19 -1.63
N VAL A 250 -1.05 -0.42 -1.41
CA VAL A 250 -0.32 -0.34 -0.14
C VAL A 250 0.90 0.56 -0.26
N TYR A 251 1.80 0.30 -1.21
CA TYR A 251 3.07 1.06 -1.33
C TYR A 251 2.91 2.46 -1.92
N THR A 252 1.77 2.78 -2.53
CA THR A 252 1.37 4.16 -2.87
C THR A 252 1.00 4.99 -1.64
N CYS A 253 0.74 4.37 -0.48
CA CYS A 253 0.48 5.10 0.76
C CYS A 253 1.78 5.74 1.28
N PRO A 254 1.79 7.05 1.56
CA PRO A 254 3.01 7.74 1.99
C PRO A 254 3.50 7.18 3.31
N GLY A 255 4.80 6.89 3.45
CA GLY A 255 5.35 6.54 4.75
C GLY A 255 5.01 5.16 5.30
N ILE A 256 4.28 4.31 4.57
CA ILE A 256 3.69 3.09 5.12
C ILE A 256 4.73 2.17 5.76
N VAL A 257 5.90 2.01 5.12
CA VAL A 257 6.99 1.15 5.60
C VAL A 257 7.62 1.71 6.88
N LEU A 258 7.64 3.03 7.05
CA LEU A 258 8.18 3.66 8.26
C LEU A 258 7.23 3.49 9.44
N ALA A 259 5.93 3.48 9.19
CA ALA A 259 4.91 3.28 10.22
C ALA A 259 4.90 1.84 10.77
N LEU A 260 5.55 0.87 10.11
CA LEU A 260 5.54 -0.52 10.52
C LEU A 260 6.35 -0.77 11.80
N ASN A 261 5.76 -1.57 12.70
CA ASN A 261 6.45 -2.06 13.88
C ASN A 261 7.39 -3.23 13.50
N PRO A 262 8.30 -3.65 14.42
CA PRO A 262 9.24 -4.72 14.14
C PRO A 262 8.59 -6.06 13.75
N ASN A 263 7.39 -6.36 14.25
CA ASN A 263 6.67 -7.60 13.95
C ASN A 263 6.08 -7.61 12.54
N ALA A 264 5.50 -6.49 12.09
CA ALA A 264 5.04 -6.34 10.71
C ALA A 264 6.23 -6.41 9.74
N TYR A 265 7.37 -5.87 10.16
CA TYR A 265 8.60 -5.93 9.38
C TYR A 265 9.19 -7.34 9.28
N SER A 266 9.15 -8.14 10.35
CA SER A 266 9.63 -9.52 10.30
C SER A 266 8.82 -10.37 9.30
N LEU A 267 7.51 -10.12 9.19
CA LEU A 267 6.66 -10.72 8.18
C LEU A 267 7.09 -10.35 6.75
N LEU A 268 7.38 -9.06 6.49
CA LEU A 268 7.90 -8.62 5.19
C LEU A 268 9.17 -9.37 4.77
N LYS A 269 10.08 -9.57 5.73
CA LYS A 269 11.32 -10.33 5.52
C LYS A 269 11.05 -11.81 5.25
N THR A 270 10.13 -12.43 5.99
CA THR A 270 9.73 -13.84 5.74
C THR A 270 9.12 -14.02 4.35
N ILE A 271 8.38 -13.03 3.88
CA ILE A 271 7.72 -13.01 2.57
C ILE A 271 8.71 -12.71 1.43
N LYS A 272 9.96 -12.32 1.73
CA LYS A 272 10.98 -11.89 0.77
C LYS A 272 10.51 -10.75 -0.13
N THR A 273 9.89 -9.76 0.49
CA THR A 273 9.19 -8.68 -0.23
C THR A 273 10.12 -7.91 -1.18
N LEU A 274 11.36 -7.62 -0.78
CA LEU A 274 12.29 -6.87 -1.64
C LEU A 274 12.60 -7.61 -2.94
N GLU A 275 12.94 -8.89 -2.84
CA GLU A 275 13.24 -9.76 -4.00
C GLU A 275 12.04 -9.85 -4.95
N ALA A 276 10.83 -10.00 -4.39
CA ALA A 276 9.59 -10.00 -5.16
C ALA A 276 9.33 -8.67 -5.87
N LEU A 277 9.55 -7.53 -5.21
CA LEU A 277 9.40 -6.20 -5.80
C LEU A 277 10.42 -5.96 -6.92
N ILE A 278 11.68 -6.34 -6.73
CA ILE A 278 12.73 -6.20 -7.75
C ILE A 278 12.36 -7.02 -9.00
N THR A 279 11.99 -8.29 -8.81
CA THR A 279 11.59 -9.19 -9.89
C THR A 279 10.38 -8.63 -10.65
N TYR A 280 9.40 -8.11 -9.91
CA TYR A 280 8.15 -7.60 -10.47
C TYR A 280 8.34 -6.30 -11.27
N PHE A 281 9.09 -5.32 -10.75
CA PHE A 281 9.35 -4.06 -11.46
C PHE A 281 10.17 -4.27 -12.73
N ASN A 282 11.14 -5.19 -12.72
CA ASN A 282 11.89 -5.55 -13.93
C ASN A 282 11.02 -6.22 -14.99
N SER A 283 10.06 -7.05 -14.56
CA SER A 283 9.13 -7.71 -15.47
C SER A 283 8.05 -6.77 -16.01
N ASN A 284 7.70 -5.70 -15.26
CA ASN A 284 6.58 -4.80 -15.57
C ASN A 284 6.98 -3.31 -15.49
N PRO A 285 7.90 -2.82 -16.35
CA PRO A 285 8.38 -1.44 -16.29
C PRO A 285 7.26 -0.40 -16.51
N LYS A 286 6.26 -0.74 -17.34
CA LYS A 286 5.11 0.13 -17.66
C LYS A 286 4.22 0.47 -16.47
N LEU A 287 4.31 -0.29 -15.37
CA LEU A 287 3.53 -0.01 -14.18
C LEU A 287 3.90 1.36 -13.59
N VAL A 288 5.18 1.72 -13.60
CA VAL A 288 5.66 3.00 -13.07
C VAL A 288 5.03 4.17 -13.84
N ASP A 289 4.84 4.00 -15.15
CA ASP A 289 4.18 4.98 -16.01
C ASP A 289 2.68 5.14 -15.71
N SER A 290 2.04 4.09 -15.20
CA SER A 290 0.61 4.11 -14.84
C SER A 290 0.29 4.88 -13.56
N LEU A 291 1.29 5.13 -12.71
CA LEU A 291 1.13 5.84 -11.43
C LEU A 291 1.20 7.35 -11.63
N ASN A 292 0.48 8.11 -10.78
CA ASN A 292 0.69 9.56 -10.66
C ASN A 292 2.04 9.84 -10.00
N VAL A 293 2.69 10.95 -10.34
CA VAL A 293 3.98 11.39 -9.78
C VAL A 293 4.06 11.32 -8.25
N VAL A 294 2.99 11.70 -7.53
CA VAL A 294 2.98 11.62 -6.06
C VAL A 294 2.94 10.17 -5.57
N GLU A 295 2.21 9.30 -6.26
CA GLU A 295 2.17 7.87 -5.97
C GLU A 295 3.52 7.21 -6.28
N THR A 296 4.13 7.57 -7.41
CA THR A 296 5.49 7.19 -7.81
C THR A 296 6.50 7.57 -6.72
N LEU A 297 6.40 8.79 -6.18
CA LEU A 297 7.26 9.26 -5.10
C LEU A 297 7.07 8.44 -3.81
N ASN A 298 5.82 8.14 -3.44
CA ASN A 298 5.52 7.34 -2.25
C ASN A 298 6.05 5.89 -2.40
N VAL A 299 5.87 5.29 -3.58
CA VAL A 299 6.41 3.95 -3.87
C VAL A 299 7.93 3.97 -3.81
N LEU A 300 8.59 4.96 -4.42
CA LEU A 300 10.03 5.14 -4.37
C LEU A 300 10.55 5.25 -2.92
N ALA A 301 9.94 6.10 -2.11
CA ALA A 301 10.34 6.29 -0.71
C ALA A 301 10.16 5.01 0.14
N ASN A 302 9.04 4.31 -0.05
CA ASN A 302 8.80 3.02 0.61
C ASN A 302 9.79 1.95 0.14
N PHE A 303 10.08 1.87 -1.15
CA PHE A 303 11.03 0.93 -1.75
C PHE A 303 12.44 1.15 -1.19
N ILE A 304 12.92 2.40 -1.16
CA ILE A 304 14.22 2.77 -0.56
C ILE A 304 14.29 2.34 0.91
N ASN A 305 13.24 2.55 1.69
CA ASN A 305 13.22 2.20 3.10
C ASN A 305 13.24 0.66 3.32
N ILE A 306 12.57 -0.12 2.47
CA ILE A 306 12.70 -1.60 2.49
C ILE A 306 14.14 -1.99 2.15
N SER A 307 14.71 -1.44 1.08
CA SER A 307 16.09 -1.74 0.65
C SER A 307 17.14 -1.38 1.69
N PHE A 308 16.97 -0.28 2.41
CA PHE A 308 17.86 0.14 3.50
C PHE A 308 17.86 -0.82 4.71
N ARG A 309 16.76 -1.54 4.89
CA ARG A 309 16.58 -2.49 5.99
C ARG A 309 16.97 -3.91 5.59
N GLU A 310 16.83 -4.26 4.31
CA GLU A 310 17.29 -5.54 3.72
C GLU A 310 18.57 -5.37 2.89
N ASN A 311 19.62 -4.81 3.52
CA ASN A 311 20.88 -4.51 2.85
C ASN A 311 21.51 -5.70 2.12
N ASP A 312 21.38 -6.92 2.65
CA ASP A 312 21.99 -8.12 2.06
C ASP A 312 21.40 -8.42 0.67
N ILE A 313 20.07 -8.36 0.55
CA ILE A 313 19.33 -8.61 -0.70
C ILE A 313 19.55 -7.45 -1.70
N LEU A 314 19.61 -6.21 -1.21
CA LEU A 314 19.96 -5.04 -2.03
C LEU A 314 21.32 -5.23 -2.72
N ILE A 315 22.30 -5.68 -1.95
CA ILE A 315 23.66 -5.89 -2.41
C ILE A 315 23.72 -6.98 -3.50
N GLU A 316 22.96 -8.05 -3.36
CA GLU A 316 22.89 -9.14 -4.34
C GLU A 316 22.25 -8.70 -5.67
N ASN A 317 21.31 -7.75 -5.63
CA ASN A 317 20.52 -7.29 -6.78
C ASN A 317 20.78 -5.82 -7.13
N LEU A 318 22.01 -5.34 -6.93
CA LEU A 318 22.34 -3.91 -6.99
C LEU A 318 22.07 -3.30 -8.38
N LEU A 319 22.34 -4.03 -9.45
CA LEU A 319 22.15 -3.56 -10.83
C LEU A 319 20.67 -3.40 -11.16
N GLU A 320 19.88 -4.42 -10.89
CA GLU A 320 18.43 -4.47 -11.04
C GLU A 320 17.76 -3.38 -10.20
N TRP A 321 18.18 -3.25 -8.95
CA TRP A 321 17.66 -2.23 -8.04
C TRP A 321 17.96 -0.82 -8.56
N THR A 322 19.19 -0.56 -9.03
CA THR A 322 19.57 0.74 -9.58
C THR A 322 18.77 1.07 -10.84
N HIS A 323 18.46 0.07 -11.68
CA HIS A 323 17.57 0.25 -12.82
C HIS A 323 16.21 0.80 -12.41
N ILE A 324 15.60 0.15 -11.43
CA ILE A 324 14.25 0.44 -10.95
C ILE A 324 14.20 1.85 -10.35
N ILE A 325 15.18 2.22 -9.54
CA ILE A 325 15.29 3.58 -8.98
C ILE A 325 15.35 4.63 -10.09
N ASN A 326 16.11 4.38 -11.15
CA ASN A 326 16.20 5.33 -12.26
C ASN A 326 14.93 5.39 -13.10
N ASN A 327 14.18 4.30 -13.25
CA ASN A 327 12.86 4.33 -13.87
C ASN A 327 11.89 5.21 -13.06
N PHE A 328 11.94 5.15 -11.73
CA PHE A 328 11.17 6.06 -10.87
C PHE A 328 11.58 7.53 -11.07
N PHE A 329 12.89 7.83 -11.11
CA PHE A 329 13.37 9.19 -11.38
C PHE A 329 12.95 9.69 -12.77
N ALA A 330 13.07 8.87 -13.81
CA ALA A 330 12.65 9.21 -15.17
C ALA A 330 11.15 9.57 -15.22
N ARG A 331 10.30 8.79 -14.55
CA ARG A 331 8.86 9.09 -14.45
C ARG A 331 8.60 10.40 -13.72
N ILE A 332 9.27 10.66 -12.60
CA ILE A 332 9.10 11.92 -11.86
C ILE A 332 9.55 13.12 -12.71
N GLN A 333 10.72 13.02 -13.36
CA GLN A 333 11.26 14.08 -14.21
C GLN A 333 10.40 14.37 -15.45
N SER A 334 9.72 13.36 -16.01
CA SER A 334 8.80 13.54 -17.14
C SER A 334 7.64 14.50 -16.84
N SER A 335 7.30 14.69 -15.57
CA SER A 335 6.22 15.57 -15.12
C SER A 335 6.64 17.03 -14.90
N ASN A 336 7.93 17.34 -15.06
CA ASN A 336 8.45 18.69 -14.87
C ASN A 336 7.83 19.65 -15.90
N PRO A 337 7.31 20.81 -15.47
CA PRO A 337 6.54 21.70 -16.32
C PRO A 337 7.48 22.49 -17.22
N LYS A 338 7.85 21.92 -18.37
CA LYS A 338 8.57 22.71 -19.39
C LYS A 338 7.59 23.65 -20.13
N HIS A 339 6.31 23.28 -20.25
CA HIS A 339 5.28 24.08 -20.96
C HIS A 339 3.82 23.92 -20.43
N SER A 340 3.61 23.40 -19.21
CA SER A 340 2.25 23.16 -18.69
C SER A 340 1.55 24.44 -18.21
N LYS A 341 0.26 24.60 -18.56
CA LYS A 341 -0.63 25.69 -18.09
C LYS A 341 -1.09 25.52 -16.63
N LYS A 342 -1.01 24.32 -16.07
CA LYS A 342 -1.32 24.03 -14.66
C LYS A 342 -0.05 23.55 -13.98
N GLN A 343 0.39 24.29 -12.97
CA GLN A 343 1.58 23.98 -12.19
C GLN A 343 1.20 23.98 -10.72
N HIS A 344 1.66 22.97 -10.00
CA HIS A 344 1.45 22.84 -8.57
C HIS A 344 2.80 22.73 -7.89
N TRP A 345 2.95 23.41 -6.75
CA TRP A 345 4.17 23.33 -5.95
C TRP A 345 4.10 22.13 -5.01
N HIS A 346 5.15 21.33 -5.00
CA HIS A 346 5.34 20.19 -4.11
C HIS A 346 6.60 20.38 -3.25
N PRO A 347 6.57 20.17 -1.92
CA PRO A 347 7.72 20.45 -1.04
C PRO A 347 9.01 19.68 -1.38
N ILE A 348 8.90 18.48 -1.94
CA ILE A 348 10.05 17.61 -2.28
C ILE A 348 10.43 17.69 -3.77
N LEU A 349 9.47 17.97 -4.66
CA LEU A 349 9.67 17.88 -6.11
C LEU A 349 9.77 19.25 -6.78
N GLY A 350 9.39 20.32 -6.08
CA GLY A 350 9.24 21.65 -6.66
C GLY A 350 7.99 21.75 -7.53
N TRP A 351 8.08 22.40 -8.68
CA TRP A 351 6.96 22.60 -9.59
C TRP A 351 6.66 21.34 -10.41
N ILE A 352 5.42 20.85 -10.34
CA ILE A 352 4.94 19.69 -11.12
C ILE A 352 3.69 20.04 -11.93
N SER A 353 3.51 19.37 -13.07
CA SER A 353 2.37 19.61 -13.98
C SER A 353 1.11 18.79 -13.64
N GLU A 354 1.25 17.70 -12.87
CA GLU A 354 0.14 16.84 -12.46
C GLU A 354 -0.60 17.42 -11.24
N GLY A 355 -1.88 17.04 -11.07
CA GLY A 355 -2.72 17.50 -9.97
C GLY A 355 -2.27 16.91 -8.63
N ILE A 356 -2.08 17.77 -7.62
CA ILE A 356 -1.71 17.38 -6.26
C ILE A 356 -2.94 17.41 -5.37
N ASN A 357 -3.15 16.34 -4.59
CA ASN A 357 -4.05 16.39 -3.44
C ASN A 357 -3.37 17.19 -2.31
N LEU A 358 -3.70 18.48 -2.21
CA LEU A 358 -3.07 19.45 -1.28
C LEU A 358 -3.19 19.08 0.22
N ASN A 359 -4.07 18.13 0.58
CA ASN A 359 -4.39 17.77 1.97
C ASN A 359 -3.41 16.79 2.63
N ASN A 360 -2.13 16.79 2.24
CA ASN A 360 -1.14 15.78 2.68
C ASN A 360 0.24 16.37 3.07
N GLN A 361 0.29 17.60 3.59
CA GLN A 361 1.57 18.23 3.95
C GLN A 361 2.36 17.43 5.00
N ASP A 362 1.69 16.88 6.01
CA ASP A 362 2.34 16.05 7.04
C ASP A 362 2.92 14.76 6.46
N ALA A 363 2.26 14.19 5.45
CA ALA A 363 2.76 13.00 4.76
C ALA A 363 4.08 13.27 4.04
N ASN A 364 4.30 14.49 3.53
CA ASN A 364 5.55 14.85 2.86
C ASN A 364 6.75 14.86 3.82
N VAL A 365 6.56 15.18 5.10
CA VAL A 365 7.64 15.09 6.10
C VAL A 365 8.09 13.65 6.25
N ILE A 366 7.14 12.71 6.33
CA ILE A 366 7.41 11.27 6.45
C ILE A 366 8.09 10.73 5.20
N VAL A 367 7.61 11.12 4.01
CA VAL A 367 8.22 10.73 2.74
C VAL A 367 9.66 11.26 2.62
N ARG A 368 9.90 12.52 3.00
CA ARG A 368 11.27 13.08 3.04
C ARG A 368 12.17 12.29 4.00
N GLN A 369 11.67 11.93 5.18
CA GLN A 369 12.43 11.11 6.13
C GLN A 369 12.79 9.73 5.56
N GLN A 370 11.88 9.10 4.81
CA GLN A 370 12.19 7.83 4.14
C GLN A 370 13.23 8.00 3.02
N LEU A 371 13.11 9.07 2.22
CA LEU A 371 14.07 9.38 1.16
C LEU A 371 15.46 9.65 1.74
N GLN A 372 15.58 10.26 2.92
CA GLN A 372 16.86 10.49 3.60
C GLN A 372 17.67 9.21 3.85
N TYR A 373 17.03 8.03 3.90
CA TYR A 373 17.77 6.77 3.96
C TYR A 373 18.63 6.53 2.72
N PHE A 374 18.23 7.05 1.55
CA PHE A 374 18.95 6.90 0.28
C PHE A 374 20.37 7.49 0.35
N TRP A 375 20.54 8.67 0.96
CA TRP A 375 21.83 9.33 1.15
C TRP A 375 22.34 9.25 2.60
N SER A 376 21.85 8.29 3.38
CA SER A 376 22.37 8.06 4.72
C SER A 376 23.75 7.41 4.66
N LYS A 377 24.62 7.69 5.65
CA LYS A 377 25.96 7.09 5.75
C LYS A 377 25.97 5.57 5.55
N LYS A 378 25.00 4.84 6.11
CA LYS A 378 24.91 3.37 5.97
C LYS A 378 24.57 2.96 4.53
N MET A 379 23.64 3.66 3.86
CA MET A 379 23.29 3.35 2.46
C MET A 379 24.43 3.72 1.51
N VAL A 380 25.03 4.89 1.70
CA VAL A 380 26.18 5.37 0.92
C VAL A 380 27.34 4.38 1.03
N LYS A 381 27.72 3.95 2.25
CA LYS A 381 28.72 2.88 2.43
C LYS A 381 28.35 1.56 1.76
N CYS A 382 27.08 1.19 1.79
CA CYS A 382 26.60 -0.03 1.17
C CYS A 382 26.75 0.02 -0.35
N LEU A 383 26.34 1.13 -0.98
CA LEU A 383 26.36 1.32 -2.42
C LEU A 383 27.76 1.61 -2.97
N PHE A 384 28.60 2.35 -2.24
CA PHE A 384 29.95 2.69 -2.69
C PHE A 384 31.01 1.68 -2.21
N GLY A 385 30.82 1.03 -1.06
CA GLY A 385 31.81 0.13 -0.45
C GLY A 385 32.13 -1.12 -1.27
N LYS A 386 31.12 -1.80 -1.84
CA LYS A 386 31.38 -2.94 -2.75
C LYS A 386 31.83 -2.53 -4.13
N VAL A 387 31.42 -1.34 -4.57
CA VAL A 387 31.63 -0.85 -5.94
C VAL A 387 33.04 -0.30 -6.13
N LEU A 388 33.63 0.24 -5.06
CA LEU A 388 34.98 0.80 -5.05
C LEU A 388 36.01 -0.13 -4.39
N GLY A 389 35.60 -1.05 -3.51
CA GLY A 389 36.49 -2.08 -2.94
C GLY A 389 37.04 -3.06 -3.99
N SER A 390 36.38 -3.22 -5.13
CA SER A 390 36.90 -3.99 -6.28
C SER A 390 38.12 -3.34 -6.96
N ILE A 391 38.43 -2.08 -6.68
CA ILE A 391 39.59 -1.38 -7.26
C ILE A 391 40.86 -1.70 -6.46
N GLU A 392 40.74 -1.98 -5.15
CA GLU A 392 41.88 -2.29 -4.28
C GLU A 392 42.33 -3.77 -4.36
N GLY A 393 41.47 -4.66 -4.88
CA GLY A 393 41.69 -6.13 -4.88
C GLY A 393 42.33 -6.74 -6.13
N ASN A 394 42.62 -5.96 -7.18
CA ASN A 394 43.12 -6.48 -8.46
C ASN A 394 44.63 -6.80 -8.47
N GLN A 395 45.08 -7.68 -7.56
CA GLN A 395 46.35 -8.39 -7.75
C GLN A 395 46.28 -9.92 -7.64
N SER A 396 45.18 -10.53 -7.18
CA SER A 396 45.18 -12.00 -6.99
C SER A 396 43.80 -12.66 -7.04
N ALA A 397 43.22 -12.90 -8.23
CA ALA A 397 42.28 -14.02 -8.50
C ALA A 397 41.70 -13.93 -9.93
N ALA A 398 42.39 -14.49 -10.93
CA ALA A 398 42.07 -14.30 -12.34
C ALA A 398 41.44 -15.51 -13.07
N VAL A 399 40.80 -16.48 -12.40
CA VAL A 399 40.42 -17.74 -13.09
C VAL A 399 38.93 -18.07 -13.15
N GLU A 400 38.03 -17.45 -12.36
CA GLU A 400 36.58 -17.77 -12.40
C GLU A 400 35.66 -16.62 -12.86
N GLN A 401 36.22 -15.47 -13.26
CA GLN A 401 35.44 -14.23 -13.49
C GLN A 401 34.81 -14.09 -14.89
N HIS A 402 35.09 -14.97 -15.85
CA HIS A 402 34.81 -14.69 -17.26
C HIS A 402 33.34 -14.81 -17.71
N GLU A 403 32.50 -15.63 -17.06
CA GLU A 403 31.07 -15.77 -17.41
C GLU A 403 30.16 -14.78 -16.65
N VAL A 404 30.46 -14.51 -15.38
CA VAL A 404 29.75 -13.52 -14.56
C VAL A 404 30.03 -12.09 -15.02
N GLU A 405 31.24 -11.78 -15.50
CA GLU A 405 31.55 -10.48 -16.11
C GLU A 405 30.80 -10.23 -17.44
N LYS A 406 30.50 -11.27 -18.22
CA LYS A 406 29.81 -11.09 -19.51
C LYS A 406 28.33 -10.77 -19.32
N LEU A 407 27.66 -11.48 -18.41
CA LEU A 407 26.28 -11.22 -18.02
C LEU A 407 26.11 -9.85 -17.34
N SER A 408 27.06 -9.44 -16.49
CA SER A 408 27.04 -8.11 -15.88
C SER A 408 27.31 -7.00 -16.89
N LYS A 409 28.21 -7.20 -17.87
CA LYS A 409 28.46 -6.25 -18.97
C LYS A 409 27.23 -6.04 -19.85
N ASP A 410 26.51 -7.10 -20.22
CA ASP A 410 25.27 -7.00 -21.00
C ASP A 410 24.14 -6.29 -20.23
N LEU A 411 23.99 -6.58 -18.93
CA LEU A 411 23.03 -5.89 -18.06
C LEU A 411 23.39 -4.41 -17.92
N ILE A 412 24.65 -4.08 -17.62
CA ILE A 412 25.14 -2.70 -17.53
C ILE A 412 24.89 -1.96 -18.84
N GLN A 413 25.15 -2.57 -19.99
CA GLN A 413 24.92 -1.94 -21.30
C GLN A 413 23.42 -1.73 -21.60
N ARG A 414 22.52 -2.59 -21.09
CA ARG A 414 21.07 -2.37 -21.14
C ARG A 414 20.64 -1.25 -20.20
N LEU A 415 21.18 -1.18 -18.97
CA LEU A 415 20.91 -0.10 -18.02
C LEU A 415 21.24 1.26 -18.61
N MET A 416 22.35 1.37 -19.36
CA MET A 416 22.78 2.61 -20.01
C MET A 416 21.74 3.23 -20.95
N LYS A 417 21.04 2.39 -21.72
CA LYS A 417 19.96 2.85 -22.62
C LYS A 417 18.77 3.46 -21.87
N HIS A 418 18.61 3.12 -20.59
CA HIS A 418 17.52 3.59 -19.75
C HIS A 418 17.94 4.66 -18.71
N LEU A 419 19.23 4.80 -18.43
CA LEU A 419 19.79 5.80 -17.50
C LEU A 419 19.90 7.21 -18.10
N THR A 420 19.88 7.32 -19.43
CA THR A 420 19.98 8.58 -20.17
C THR A 420 18.59 9.06 -20.62
N VAL A 421 18.11 10.14 -19.99
CA VAL A 421 16.77 10.72 -20.25
C VAL A 421 16.74 11.58 -21.54
N LYS A 422 17.89 11.79 -22.17
CA LYS A 422 18.01 12.43 -23.50
C LYS A 422 18.47 11.38 -24.50
N GLU A 423 17.78 11.29 -25.64
CA GLU A 423 18.18 10.46 -26.79
C GLU A 423 19.69 10.64 -27.06
N GLN A 424 20.47 9.58 -26.93
CA GLN A 424 21.89 9.63 -27.26
C GLN A 424 22.06 9.71 -28.78
N PRO A 425 22.99 10.53 -29.30
CA PRO A 425 23.52 10.33 -30.64
C PRO A 425 24.20 8.95 -30.69
N ARG A 426 24.09 8.24 -31.82
CA ARG A 426 24.70 6.92 -32.01
C ARG A 426 26.22 7.01 -31.75
N TYR A 427 26.68 6.45 -30.64
CA TYR A 427 28.11 6.32 -30.35
C TYR A 427 28.64 4.98 -30.85
N ASP A 428 29.72 5.05 -31.63
CA ASP A 428 30.47 3.91 -32.13
C ASP A 428 31.06 3.07 -30.98
N SER A 429 31.26 1.79 -31.28
CA SER A 429 31.68 0.66 -30.44
C SER A 429 33.05 0.75 -29.75
N HIS A 430 33.59 1.95 -29.49
CA HIS A 430 34.91 2.17 -28.90
C HIS A 430 34.90 2.51 -27.40
N LEU A 431 33.72 2.62 -26.76
CA LEU A 431 33.61 2.87 -25.33
C LEU A 431 33.60 1.55 -24.55
N GLY A 432 34.61 1.33 -23.71
CA GLY A 432 34.69 0.18 -22.80
C GLY A 432 33.50 0.08 -21.83
N PRO A 433 33.28 -1.09 -21.21
CA PRO A 433 32.15 -1.31 -20.31
C PRO A 433 32.16 -0.33 -19.15
N VAL A 434 31.00 0.24 -18.86
CA VAL A 434 30.79 1.25 -17.81
C VAL A 434 31.04 0.58 -16.46
N SER A 435 31.74 1.27 -15.56
CA SER A 435 31.95 0.78 -14.21
C SER A 435 30.64 0.82 -13.41
N LEU A 436 30.49 -0.12 -12.48
CA LEU A 436 29.40 -0.08 -11.50
C LEU A 436 29.42 1.24 -10.69
N THR A 437 30.60 1.82 -10.48
CA THR A 437 30.79 3.15 -9.88
C THR A 437 30.07 4.23 -10.66
N ALA A 438 30.21 4.24 -11.99
CA ALA A 438 29.53 5.20 -12.84
C ALA A 438 28.01 5.02 -12.83
N VAL A 439 27.51 3.78 -12.74
CA VAL A 439 26.07 3.50 -12.61
C VAL A 439 25.50 4.07 -11.30
N VAL A 440 26.17 3.84 -10.16
CA VAL A 440 25.75 4.39 -8.87
C VAL A 440 25.87 5.92 -8.84
N CYS A 441 26.94 6.49 -9.40
CA CYS A 441 27.10 7.95 -9.50
C CYS A 441 26.00 8.58 -10.37
N GLN A 442 25.65 7.94 -11.49
CA GLN A 442 24.58 8.43 -12.36
C GLN A 442 23.22 8.37 -11.65
N MET A 443 22.97 7.36 -10.82
CA MET A 443 21.76 7.27 -10.00
C MET A 443 21.66 8.45 -9.02
N TYR A 444 22.74 8.78 -8.31
CA TYR A 444 22.75 9.95 -7.40
C TYR A 444 22.62 11.28 -8.17
N ARG A 445 23.25 11.40 -9.34
CA ARG A 445 23.05 12.56 -10.21
C ARG A 445 21.59 12.71 -10.67
N ASN A 446 20.96 11.61 -11.04
CA ASN A 446 19.53 11.60 -11.38
C ASN A 446 18.67 11.98 -10.17
N ALA A 447 19.05 11.58 -8.95
CA ALA A 447 18.37 12.03 -7.73
C ALA A 447 18.49 13.56 -7.53
N LEU A 448 19.68 14.14 -7.71
CA LEU A 448 19.92 15.59 -7.62
C LEU A 448 19.10 16.38 -8.66
N LEU A 449 19.02 15.87 -9.89
CA LEU A 449 18.20 16.46 -10.94
C LEU A 449 16.68 16.34 -10.68
N THR A 450 16.26 15.28 -10.00
CA THR A 450 14.85 15.04 -9.67
C THR A 450 14.40 15.88 -8.48
N PHE A 451 15.23 15.96 -7.45
CA PHE A 451 14.89 16.55 -6.15
C PHE A 451 15.53 17.92 -5.95
N THR A 452 15.14 18.88 -6.79
CA THR A 452 15.74 20.23 -6.79
C THR A 452 15.56 20.99 -5.47
N THR A 453 14.45 20.78 -4.76
CA THR A 453 14.17 21.49 -3.49
C THR A 453 14.97 20.98 -2.30
N ILE A 454 15.38 19.71 -2.32
CA ILE A 454 16.18 19.06 -1.27
C ILE A 454 17.60 18.70 -1.76
N HIS A 455 18.05 19.34 -2.82
CA HIS A 455 19.36 19.13 -3.43
C HIS A 455 20.51 19.24 -2.42
N VAL A 456 20.47 20.27 -1.57
CA VAL A 456 21.48 20.51 -0.52
C VAL A 456 21.47 19.39 0.53
N ASP A 457 20.31 18.83 0.88
CA ASP A 457 20.23 17.72 1.83
C ASP A 457 20.95 16.47 1.28
N ILE A 458 20.77 16.19 -0.02
CA ILE A 458 21.36 15.02 -0.67
C ILE A 458 22.88 15.16 -0.69
N ILE A 459 23.40 16.31 -1.15
CA ILE A 459 24.85 16.57 -1.15
C ILE A 459 25.41 16.51 0.26
N SER A 460 24.76 17.17 1.24
CA SER A 460 25.19 17.13 2.64
C SER A 460 25.25 15.70 3.17
N GLY A 461 24.30 14.84 2.79
CA GLY A 461 24.29 13.42 3.12
C GLY A 461 25.47 12.64 2.54
N LEU A 462 25.78 12.88 1.26
CA LEU A 462 26.94 12.29 0.59
C LEU A 462 28.26 12.74 1.24
N CYS A 463 28.33 13.98 1.72
CA CYS A 463 29.50 14.53 2.43
C CYS A 463 29.69 13.98 3.85
N GLN A 464 28.68 13.34 4.48
CA GLN A 464 28.84 12.77 5.84
C GLN A 464 29.85 11.61 5.89
N ASP A 465 30.21 11.07 4.74
CA ASP A 465 31.23 10.04 4.60
C ASP A 465 32.42 10.55 3.79
N ASP A 466 33.47 10.99 4.50
CA ASP A 466 34.72 11.52 3.94
C ASP A 466 35.38 10.54 2.94
N SER A 467 35.03 9.25 3.03
CA SER A 467 35.54 8.23 2.12
C SER A 467 35.02 8.37 0.69
N VAL A 468 33.81 8.90 0.47
CA VAL A 468 33.19 8.96 -0.87
C VAL A 468 33.97 9.89 -1.78
N LEU A 469 34.29 11.11 -1.33
CA LEU A 469 35.02 12.08 -2.14
C LEU A 469 36.44 11.57 -2.45
N THR A 470 37.09 10.99 -1.44
CA THR A 470 38.42 10.38 -1.59
C THR A 470 38.39 9.23 -2.60
N GLN A 471 37.39 8.36 -2.53
CA GLN A 471 37.26 7.21 -3.43
C GLN A 471 36.85 7.61 -4.86
N LEU A 472 36.02 8.64 -5.02
CA LEU A 472 35.71 9.20 -6.34
C LEU A 472 36.95 9.83 -6.95
N TRP A 473 37.74 10.54 -6.15
CA TRP A 473 38.99 11.12 -6.62
C TRP A 473 40.01 10.05 -7.02
N THR A 474 40.18 8.97 -6.24
CA THR A 474 41.07 7.87 -6.63
C THR A 474 40.58 7.17 -7.90
N TYR A 475 39.26 7.03 -8.08
CA TYR A 475 38.68 6.51 -9.31
C TYR A 475 38.98 7.40 -10.54
N ILE A 476 38.90 8.72 -10.38
CA ILE A 476 39.21 9.69 -11.45
C ILE A 476 40.72 9.75 -11.73
N SER A 477 41.53 9.71 -10.68
CA SER A 477 42.99 9.85 -10.70
C SER A 477 43.74 8.52 -10.79
N ASN A 478 43.09 7.45 -11.26
CA ASN A 478 43.59 6.07 -11.25
C ASN A 478 44.87 5.81 -12.07
N SER A 479 45.53 6.86 -12.59
CA SER A 479 46.88 6.81 -13.09
C SER A 479 47.77 7.66 -12.18
N LYS A 480 48.97 7.17 -11.84
CA LYS A 480 49.98 7.88 -11.02
C LYS A 480 50.36 9.30 -11.53
N HIS A 481 49.74 9.79 -12.60
CA HIS A 481 50.02 11.06 -13.29
C HIS A 481 48.79 11.91 -13.68
N GLY A 482 47.58 11.67 -13.14
CA GLY A 482 46.43 12.58 -13.34
C GLY A 482 45.14 11.89 -13.76
N ILE A 483 44.23 12.65 -14.42
CA ILE A 483 42.94 12.16 -14.94
C ILE A 483 43.22 10.96 -15.85
N SER A 484 42.53 9.83 -15.61
CA SER A 484 42.75 8.62 -16.40
C SER A 484 42.65 8.89 -17.91
N HIS A 485 43.59 8.36 -18.69
CA HIS A 485 43.63 8.52 -20.15
C HIS A 485 42.32 8.07 -20.83
N SER A 486 41.59 7.13 -20.22
CA SER A 486 40.26 6.70 -20.66
C SER A 486 39.21 7.83 -20.52
N LEU A 487 39.20 8.58 -19.42
CA LEU A 487 38.30 9.73 -19.23
C LEU A 487 38.65 10.89 -20.16
N LEU A 488 39.93 11.13 -20.44
CA LEU A 488 40.37 12.14 -21.41
C LEU A 488 39.97 11.78 -22.85
N ASN A 489 40.09 10.50 -23.23
CA ASN A 489 39.61 10.02 -24.53
C ASN A 489 38.08 10.09 -24.65
N LEU A 490 37.37 9.89 -23.53
CA LEU A 490 35.93 10.09 -23.41
C LEU A 490 35.54 11.57 -23.65
N PHE A 491 36.25 12.53 -23.04
CA PHE A 491 36.01 13.97 -23.28
C PHE A 491 36.24 14.38 -24.73
N ASN A 492 37.22 13.76 -25.40
CA ASN A 492 37.44 13.99 -26.83
C ASN A 492 36.32 13.39 -27.71
N ALA A 493 35.64 12.34 -27.25
CA ALA A 493 34.57 11.66 -28.00
C ALA A 493 33.18 12.28 -27.75
N ASP A 494 32.88 12.77 -26.54
CA ASP A 494 31.63 13.47 -26.22
C ASP A 494 31.90 14.81 -25.49
N PRO A 495 31.95 15.94 -26.22
CA PRO A 495 32.16 17.26 -25.62
C PRO A 495 30.95 17.76 -24.82
N THR A 496 29.78 17.11 -24.91
CA THR A 496 28.58 17.49 -24.16
C THR A 496 28.49 16.84 -22.79
N ALA A 497 29.43 15.95 -22.44
CA ALA A 497 29.46 15.19 -21.19
C ALA A 497 28.11 14.53 -20.85
N SER A 498 27.41 14.05 -21.88
CA SER A 498 26.07 13.47 -21.76
C SER A 498 26.11 11.98 -21.39
N VAL A 499 27.25 11.33 -21.63
CA VAL A 499 27.45 9.90 -21.38
C VAL A 499 27.59 9.59 -19.87
N PRO A 500 26.95 8.53 -19.36
CA PRO A 500 27.03 8.13 -17.93
C PRO A 500 28.44 7.85 -17.40
N HIS A 501 29.42 7.58 -18.27
CA HIS A 501 30.84 7.48 -17.90
C HIS A 501 31.38 8.75 -17.22
N PHE A 502 30.78 9.92 -17.47
CA PHE A 502 31.14 11.17 -16.80
C PHE A 502 30.47 11.36 -15.44
N ALA A 503 29.53 10.50 -15.05
CA ALA A 503 28.79 10.66 -13.81
C ALA A 503 29.67 10.73 -12.55
N PRO A 504 30.78 9.96 -12.42
CA PRO A 504 31.70 10.11 -11.29
C PRO A 504 32.35 11.48 -11.21
N ILE A 505 32.75 12.07 -12.36
CA ILE A 505 33.37 13.40 -12.41
C ILE A 505 32.33 14.47 -12.07
N ALA A 506 31.13 14.38 -12.67
CA ALA A 506 30.06 15.32 -12.43
C ALA A 506 29.65 15.33 -10.95
N LEU A 507 29.45 14.15 -10.35
CA LEU A 507 29.10 14.03 -8.94
C LEU A 507 30.24 14.53 -8.04
N PHE A 508 31.51 14.23 -8.37
CA PHE A 508 32.67 14.76 -7.65
C PHE A 508 32.69 16.29 -7.68
N ALA A 509 32.48 16.90 -8.86
CA ALA A 509 32.49 18.35 -9.02
C ALA A 509 31.34 19.03 -8.25
N GLU A 510 30.14 18.45 -8.27
CA GLU A 510 28.97 18.95 -7.54
C GLU A 510 29.19 18.88 -6.01
N ILE A 511 29.74 17.76 -5.51
CA ILE A 511 30.07 17.60 -4.08
C ILE A 511 31.20 18.57 -3.68
N ALA A 512 32.28 18.64 -4.47
CA ALA A 512 33.42 19.51 -4.18
C ALA A 512 33.04 20.99 -4.19
N LEU A 513 32.21 21.43 -5.16
CA LEU A 513 31.72 22.80 -5.22
C LEU A 513 30.98 23.17 -3.93
N SER A 514 30.11 22.30 -3.43
CA SER A 514 29.34 22.52 -2.20
C SER A 514 30.19 22.53 -0.93
N LEU A 515 31.37 21.92 -0.93
CA LEU A 515 32.29 21.94 0.21
C LEU A 515 33.18 23.19 0.22
N ILE A 516 33.38 23.80 -0.95
CA ILE A 516 34.23 24.99 -1.12
C ILE A 516 33.40 26.28 -0.98
N SER A 517 32.14 26.27 -1.41
CA SER A 517 31.16 27.35 -1.23
C SER A 517 30.69 27.47 0.21
#